data_AF-A0A9D1T3G7-F1
#
_entry.id   AF-A0A9D1T3G7-F1
#
_cell.length_a   1.000
_cell.length_b   1.000
_cell.length_c   1.000
_cell.angle_alpha   90.00
_cell.angle_beta   90.00
_cell.angle_gamma   90.00
#
_symmetry.space_group_name_H-M   'P 1'
#
loop_
_entity.id
_entity.type
_entity.pdbx_description
1 polymer ?
#
loop_
_entity_poly.entity_id
_entity_poly.type
_entity_poly.pdbx_seq_one_letter_code
_entity_poly.pdbx_strand_id
1 'polypeptide(L)' 'MIMVRLKKGESVERGLKRLKKILDKEGLIKQLRATRYYEKPCEKARRKSARARIRARSRSAMAQM' A
#
# COMPACT_ATOMS: atom_id res chain seq x y z
N MET A 1 -0.52 -15.81 0.26
CA MET A 1 -1.87 -16.13 0.77
C MET A 1 -2.02 -15.44 2.12
N ILE A 2 -2.86 -14.40 2.20
CA ILE A 2 -3.03 -13.62 3.43
C ILE A 2 -4.02 -14.35 4.33
N MET A 3 -3.58 -14.81 5.50
CA MET A 3 -4.42 -15.48 6.48
C MET A 3 -4.15 -14.91 7.87
N VAL A 4 -5.22 -14.56 8.60
CA VAL A 4 -5.14 -14.14 10.01
C VAL A 4 -5.83 -15.20 10.86
N ARG A 5 -5.08 -15.82 11.77
CA ARG A 5 -5.62 -16.76 12.75
C ARG A 5 -6.06 -15.98 13.99
N LEU A 6 -7.32 -16.16 14.40
CA LEU A 6 -7.86 -15.59 15.63
C LEU A 6 -7.62 -16.55 16.79
N LYS A 7 -7.19 -16.04 17.95
CA LYS A 7 -7.07 -16.83 19.18
C LYS A 7 -8.41 -16.84 19.93
N LYS A 8 -8.70 -17.91 20.68
CA LYS A 8 -9.87 -17.98 21.58
C LYS A 8 -9.76 -16.84 22.61
N GLY A 9 -10.73 -15.93 22.62
CA GLY A 9 -10.75 -14.72 23.46
C GLY A 9 -10.45 -13.41 22.73
N GLU A 10 -10.09 -13.42 21.44
CA GLU A 10 -9.99 -12.20 20.64
C GLU A 10 -11.33 -11.79 20.05
N SER A 11 -11.67 -10.49 20.14
CA SER A 11 -12.80 -9.94 19.40
C SER A 11 -12.55 -9.98 17.90
N VAL A 12 -13.58 -10.35 17.14
CA VAL A 12 -13.55 -10.45 15.67
C VAL A 12 -13.08 -9.13 15.02
N GLU A 13 -13.46 -7.99 15.61
CA GLU A 13 -13.04 -6.65 15.17
C GLU A 13 -11.53 -6.44 15.22
N ARG A 14 -10.84 -6.98 16.23
CA ARG A 14 -9.38 -6.87 16.34
C ARG A 14 -8.69 -7.70 15.27
N GLY A 15 -9.27 -8.84 14.92
CA GLY A 15 -8.89 -9.65 13.76
C GLY A 15 -8.99 -8.90 12.44
N LEU A 16 -10.15 -8.27 12.19
CA LEU A 16 -10.41 -7.45 11.00
C LEU A 16 -9.42 -6.29 10.87
N LYS A 17 -9.11 -5.58 11.97
CA LYS A 17 -8.12 -4.50 11.95
C LYS A 17 -6.72 -5.00 11.56
N ARG A 18 -6.30 -6.17 12.06
CA ARG A 18 -5.01 -6.77 11.68
C ARG A 18 -4.99 -7.20 10.22
N LEU A 19 -6.07 -7.84 9.75
CA LEU A 19 -6.21 -8.25 8.36
C LEU A 19 -6.09 -7.04 7.43
N LYS A 20 -6.80 -5.95 7.73
CA LYS A 20 -6.69 -4.69 6.99
C LYS A 20 -5.26 -4.16 6.98
N LYS A 21 -4.59 -4.13 8.14
CA LYS A 21 -3.19 -3.67 8.24
C LYS A 21 -2.24 -4.53 7.41
N ILE A 22 -2.44 -5.84 7.36
CA ILE A 22 -1.63 -6.76 6.54
C ILE A 22 -1.91 -6.52 5.05
N LEU A 23 -3.17 -6.38 4.64
CA LEU A 23 -3.57 -6.05 3.26
C LEU A 23 -2.96 -4.72 2.79
N ASP A 24 -2.95 -3.71 3.65
CA ASP A 24 -2.36 -2.40 3.36
C ASP A 24 -0.82 -2.49 3.29
N LYS A 25 -0.20 -3.29 4.16
CA LYS A 25 1.26 -3.50 4.19
C LYS A 25 1.75 -4.25 2.95
N GLU A 26 1.05 -5.31 2.54
CA GLU A 26 1.38 -6.02 1.30
C GLU A 26 1.07 -5.17 0.06
N GLY A 27 0.20 -4.16 0.18
CA GLY A 27 -0.14 -3.26 -0.91
C GLY A 27 -0.94 -3.95 -2.02
N LEU A 28 -1.61 -5.06 -1.70
CA LEU A 28 -2.38 -5.86 -2.64
C LEU A 28 -3.45 -5.03 -3.37
N ILE A 29 -4.15 -4.17 -2.62
CA ILE A 29 -5.18 -3.27 -3.17
C ILE A 29 -4.55 -2.30 -4.20
N LYS A 30 -3.33 -1.84 -3.94
CA LYS A 30 -2.61 -0.93 -4.84
C LYS A 30 -2.15 -1.66 -6.11
N GLN A 31 -1.70 -2.90 -6.00
CA GLN A 31 -1.32 -3.74 -7.14
C GLN A 31 -2.54 -4.09 -8.00
N LEU A 32 -3.66 -4.47 -7.39
CA LEU A 32 -4.93 -4.73 -8.08
C LEU A 32 -5.37 -3.51 -8.88
N ARG A 33 -5.35 -2.32 -8.29
CA ARG A 33 -5.68 -1.07 -9.00
C ARG A 33 -4.71 -0.76 -10.15
N ALA A 34 -3.43 -1.06 -9.98
CA ALA A 34 -2.41 -0.82 -11.01
C ALA A 34 -2.47 -1.81 -12.18
N THR A 35 -2.97 -3.03 -11.94
CA THR A 35 -2.98 -4.13 -12.92
C THR A 35 -4.36 -4.35 -13.54
N ARG A 36 -5.39 -3.65 -13.05
CA ARG A 36 -6.77 -3.77 -13.57
C ARG A 36 -6.89 -3.50 -15.07
N TYR A 37 -6.04 -2.63 -15.61
CA TYR A 37 -6.02 -2.27 -17.03
C TYR A 37 -4.60 -2.25 -17.54
N TYR A 38 -4.43 -2.46 -18.85
CA TYR A 38 -3.14 -2.31 -19.49
C TYR A 38 -2.70 -0.83 -19.45
N GLU A 39 -1.54 -0.59 -18.83
CA GLU A 39 -0.88 0.71 -18.83
C GLU A 39 0.34 0.65 -19.75
N LYS A 40 0.42 1.55 -20.73
CA LYS A 40 1.59 1.66 -21.61
C LYS A 40 2.88 1.81 -20.79
N PRO A 41 4.00 1.21 -21.20
CA PRO A 41 5.24 1.24 -20.42
C PRO A 41 5.74 2.68 -20.15
N CYS A 42 5.55 3.60 -21.10
CA CYS A 42 5.88 5.02 -20.93
C CYS A 42 5.08 5.69 -19.80
N GLU A 43 3.78 5.40 -19.73
CA GLU A 43 2.88 5.92 -18.69
C GLU A 43 3.25 5.38 -17.31
N LYS A 44 3.57 4.08 -17.23
CA LYS A 44 4.05 3.44 -16.01
C LYS A 44 5.35 4.10 -15.50
N ALA A 45 6.29 4.39 -16.40
CA ALA A 45 7.54 5.07 -16.07
C ALA A 45 7.30 6.51 -15.57
N ARG A 46 6.43 7.26 -16.26
CA ARG A 46 6.02 8.62 -15.89
C ARG A 46 5.37 8.67 -14.51
N ARG A 47 4.47 7.73 -14.21
CA ARG A 47 3.81 7.60 -12.90
C ARG A 47 4.82 7.26 -11.80
N LYS A 48 5.82 6.41 -12.08
CA LYS A 48 6.88 6.05 -11.12
C LYS A 48 7.75 7.27 -10.78
N SER A 49 8.20 8.04 -11.78
CA SER A 49 9.02 9.22 -11.56
C SER A 49 8.27 10.33 -10.80
N ALA A 50 7.01 10.58 -11.15
CA ALA A 50 6.16 11.54 -10.42
C ALA A 50 6.02 11.17 -8.93
N ARG A 51 5.75 9.89 -8.63
CA ARG A 51 5.66 9.41 -7.23
C ARG A 51 6.99 9.53 -6.48
N ALA A 52 8.12 9.31 -7.15
CA ALA A 52 9.45 9.46 -6.54
C ALA A 52 9.74 10.93 -6.18
N ARG A 53 9.41 11.88 -7.08
CA ARG A 53 9.54 13.32 -6.81
C ARG A 53 8.72 13.77 -5.60
N ILE A 54 7.45 13.33 -5.52
CA ILE A 54 6.57 13.67 -4.39
C ILE A 54 7.17 13.14 -3.07
N ARG A 55 7.64 11.89 -3.04
CA ARG A 55 8.29 11.29 -1.85
C ARG A 55 9.61 11.95 -1.48
N ALA A 56 10.38 12.42 -2.46
CA ALA A 56 11.61 13.17 -2.19
C ALA A 56 11.27 14.50 -1.52
N ARG A 57 10.32 15.27 -2.10
CA ARG A 57 9.85 16.53 -1.52
C ARG A 57 9.32 16.37 -0.10
N SER A 58 8.50 15.36 0.17
CA SER A 58 7.96 15.11 1.51
C SER A 58 9.05 14.78 2.54
N ARG A 59 10.11 14.06 2.14
CA ARG A 59 11.25 13.75 3.02
C ARG A 59 12.12 14.98 3.28
N SER A 60 12.38 15.79 2.25
CA SER A 60 13.13 17.03 2.39
C SER A 60 12.40 18.04 3.28
N ALA A 61 11.08 18.16 3.16
CA ALA A 61 10.27 19.02 4.03
C ALA A 61 10.28 18.54 5.49
N MET A 62 10.24 17.22 5.72
CA MET A 62 10.30 16.65 7.06
C MET A 62 11.70 16.76 7.70
N ALA A 63 12.77 16.86 6.90
CA ALA A 63 14.13 17.04 7.40
C ALA A 63 14.48 18.50 7.74
N GLN A 64 13.64 19.46 7.34
CA GLN A 64 13.82 20.90 7.61
C GLN A 64 12.99 21.39 8.81
N MET A 65 12.18 20.51 9.41
CA MET A 65 11.39 20.75 10.62
C MET A 65 12.05 20.06 11.81
#